data_AF-A0A4Y8MX74-F1
#
_entry.id   AF-A0A4Y8MX74-F1
#
_cell.length_a   1.000
_cell.length_b   1.000
_cell.length_c   1.000
_cell.angle_alpha   90.00
_cell.angle_beta   90.00
_cell.angle_gamma   90.00
#
_symmetry.space_group_name_H-M   'P 1'
#
loop_
_entity.id
_entity.type
_entity.pdbx_description
1 polymer ?
#
loop_
_entity_poly.entity_id
_entity_poly.type
_entity_poly.pdbx_seq_one_letter_code
_entity_poly.pdbx_strand_id
1 'polypeptide(L)'
;MRDKLGLNLYTSQHDHVRSRAANLANEDDACLWRWFCVLYEEGRIRWCRSAHGWLVSVDHKHLATEPEFDTAIRTARARFFSGRRARSNQSGN
;
A
#
# COMPACT_ATOMS: atom_id res chain seq x y z
N MET A 1 27.36 14.72 -39.42
CA MET A 1 27.23 13.35 -38.88
C MET A 1 27.00 13.47 -37.38
N ARG A 2 25.73 13.65 -36.98
CA ARG A 2 25.33 13.96 -35.60
C ARG A 2 24.75 12.70 -34.93
N ASP A 3 25.45 12.23 -33.89
CA ASP A 3 24.93 11.87 -32.57
C ASP A 3 23.91 10.72 -32.44
N LYS A 4 24.30 9.47 -32.77
CA LYS A 4 23.55 8.27 -32.31
C LYS A 4 23.82 7.89 -30.84
N LEU A 5 24.88 8.43 -30.24
CA LEU A 5 25.28 8.10 -28.85
C LEU A 5 24.48 8.88 -27.80
N GLY A 6 24.04 10.11 -28.11
CA GLY A 6 23.26 10.94 -27.18
C GLY A 6 21.81 10.48 -27.00
N LEU A 7 21.18 9.93 -28.05
CA LEU A 7 19.81 9.41 -27.96
C LEU A 7 19.73 8.14 -27.10
N ASN A 8 20.73 7.25 -27.17
CA ASN A 8 20.70 5.93 -26.53
C ASN A 8 20.88 6.02 -25.00
N LEU A 9 21.62 7.02 -24.51
CA LEU A 9 21.78 7.28 -23.08
C LEU A 9 20.52 7.89 -22.45
N TYR A 10 19.82 8.75 -23.18
CA TYR A 10 18.62 9.45 -22.70
C TYR A 10 17.40 8.52 -22.61
N THR A 11 17.22 7.61 -23.58
CA THR A 11 16.20 6.54 -23.48
C THR A 11 16.50 5.60 -22.32
N SER A 12 17.76 5.18 -22.16
CA SER A 12 18.17 4.32 -21.04
C SER A 12 17.82 4.91 -19.68
N GLN A 13 18.07 6.21 -19.45
CA GLN A 13 17.77 6.84 -18.16
C GLN A 13 16.26 6.92 -17.87
N HIS A 14 15.44 7.24 -18.86
CA HIS A 14 13.97 7.20 -18.71
C HIS A 14 13.45 5.79 -18.47
N ASP A 15 14.00 4.79 -19.16
CA ASP A 15 13.63 3.39 -18.98
C ASP A 15 14.03 2.89 -17.58
N HIS A 16 15.16 3.32 -17.05
CA HIS A 16 15.56 3.05 -15.66
C HIS A 16 14.60 3.67 -14.65
N VAL A 17 14.17 4.93 -14.84
CA VAL A 17 13.20 5.59 -13.95
C VAL A 17 11.85 4.87 -13.98
N ARG A 18 11.36 4.51 -15.17
CA ARG A 18 10.09 3.78 -15.34
C ARG A 18 10.16 2.38 -14.73
N SER A 19 11.23 1.64 -14.99
CA SER A 19 11.46 0.31 -14.42
C SER A 19 11.52 0.36 -12.89
N ARG A 20 12.25 1.33 -12.33
CA ARG A 20 12.31 1.53 -10.88
C ARG A 20 10.93 1.84 -10.28
N ALA A 21 10.16 2.73 -10.90
CA ALA A 21 8.82 3.06 -10.45
C ALA A 21 7.87 1.84 -10.48
N ALA A 22 7.94 1.03 -11.55
CA ALA A 22 7.16 -0.20 -11.67
C ALA A 22 7.56 -1.24 -10.61
N ASN A 23 8.86 -1.41 -10.35
CA ASN A 23 9.35 -2.33 -9.33
C ASN A 23 8.89 -1.92 -7.93
N LEU A 24 8.95 -0.62 -7.61
CA LEU A 24 8.47 -0.10 -6.33
C LEU A 24 6.96 -0.32 -6.15
N ALA A 25 6.16 -0.03 -7.18
CA ALA A 25 4.72 -0.28 -7.14
C ALA A 25 4.41 -1.77 -6.93
N ASN A 26 5.12 -2.65 -7.62
CA ASN A 26 4.97 -4.10 -7.46
C ASN A 26 5.37 -4.59 -6.07
N GLU A 27 6.46 -4.04 -5.50
CA GLU A 27 6.89 -4.35 -4.13
C GLU A 27 5.84 -3.90 -3.10
N ASP A 28 5.31 -2.68 -3.25
CA ASP A 28 4.28 -2.13 -2.39
C ASP A 28 2.99 -2.95 -2.46
N ASP A 29 2.56 -3.35 -3.67
CA ASP A 29 1.39 -4.21 -3.87
C ASP A 29 1.59 -5.59 -3.28
N ALA A 30 2.76 -6.20 -3.47
CA ALA A 30 3.08 -7.48 -2.85
C ALA A 30 3.08 -7.38 -1.32
N CYS A 31 3.58 -6.28 -0.76
CA CYS A 31 3.53 -6.02 0.68
C CYS A 31 2.11 -5.78 1.20
N LEU A 32 1.26 -5.10 0.42
CA LEU A 32 -0.15 -4.90 0.71
C LEU A 32 -0.89 -6.24 0.78
N TRP A 33 -0.72 -7.08 -0.25
CA TRP A 33 -1.39 -8.37 -0.34
C TRP A 33 -0.95 -9.36 0.72
N ARG A 34 0.35 -9.44 1.03
CA ARG A 34 0.83 -10.27 2.16
C ARG A 34 0.18 -9.87 3.48
N TRP A 35 0.09 -8.57 3.75
CA TRP A 35 -0.57 -8.07 4.96
C TRP A 35 -2.07 -8.39 4.97
N PHE A 36 -2.75 -8.21 3.83
CA PHE A 36 -4.18 -8.50 3.70
C PHE A 36 -4.48 -9.99 3.89
N CYS A 37 -3.76 -10.88 3.21
CA CYS A 37 -3.99 -12.32 3.25
C CYS A 37 -3.83 -12.87 4.67
N VAL A 38 -2.79 -12.47 5.40
CA VAL A 38 -2.58 -12.90 6.79
C VAL A 38 -3.78 -12.51 7.66
N LEU A 39 -4.26 -11.26 7.57
CA LEU A 39 -5.42 -10.83 8.37
C LEU A 39 -6.73 -11.50 7.92
N TYR A 40 -6.86 -11.82 6.64
CA TYR A 40 -8.01 -12.51 6.09
C TYR A 40 -8.08 -13.97 6.58
N GLU A 41 -6.97 -14.69 6.48
CA GLU A 41 -6.83 -16.07 6.95
C GLU A 41 -7.06 -16.19 8.46
N GLU A 42 -6.60 -15.19 9.23
CA GLU A 42 -6.86 -15.10 10.67
C GLU A 42 -8.28 -14.60 11.02
N GLY A 43 -9.10 -14.22 10.04
CA GLY A 43 -10.47 -13.70 10.25
C GLY A 43 -10.52 -12.33 10.95
N ARG A 44 -9.41 -11.59 10.94
CA ARG A 44 -9.22 -10.34 11.69
C ARG A 44 -9.63 -9.10 10.92
N ILE A 45 -9.53 -9.14 9.59
CA ILE A 45 -9.98 -8.07 8.71
C ILE A 45 -11.42 -8.31 8.28
N ARG A 46 -12.22 -7.24 8.31
CA ARG A 46 -13.58 -7.20 7.76
C ARG A 46 -13.72 -6.01 6.84
N TRP A 47 -14.44 -6.19 5.74
CA TRP A 47 -14.75 -5.12 4.81
C TRP A 47 -16.19 -5.24 4.32
N CYS A 48 -16.82 -4.09 4.03
CA CYS A 48 -18.14 -4.06 3.42
C CYS A 48 -18.33 -2.84 2.53
N ARG A 49 -19.11 -2.99 1.46
CA ARG A 49 -19.58 -1.89 0.62
C ARG A 49 -20.79 -1.24 1.30
N SER A 50 -20.76 0.09 1.42
CA SER A 50 -21.86 0.91 1.93
C SER A 50 -22.22 2.04 0.97
N ALA A 51 -23.23 2.85 1.36
CA ALA A 51 -23.59 4.09 0.68
C ALA A 51 -22.44 5.12 0.65
N HIS A 52 -21.50 5.08 1.60
CA HIS A 52 -20.45 6.09 1.76
C HIS A 52 -19.07 5.63 1.30
N GLY A 53 -18.92 4.39 0.84
CA GLY A 53 -17.59 3.83 0.60
C GLY A 53 -17.46 2.37 0.97
N TRP A 54 -16.26 1.87 0.81
CA TRP A 54 -15.77 0.64 1.39
C TRP A 54 -15.29 0.92 2.81
N LEU A 55 -15.97 0.29 3.78
CA LEU A 55 -15.51 0.32 5.17
C LEU A 55 -14.56 -0.84 5.39
N VAL A 56 -13.46 -0.58 6.10
CA VAL A 56 -12.47 -1.58 6.47
C VAL A 56 -12.19 -1.49 7.96
N SER A 57 -12.26 -2.63 8.63
CA SER A 57 -12.00 -2.80 10.05
C SER A 57 -11.03 -3.96 10.27
N VAL A 58 -10.13 -3.82 11.25
CA VAL A 58 -9.22 -4.90 11.69
C VAL A 58 -9.30 -5.01 13.20
N ASP A 59 -9.41 -6.22 13.73
CA ASP A 59 -9.52 -6.48 15.18
C ASP A 59 -10.65 -5.65 15.83
N HIS A 60 -11.83 -5.63 15.18
CA HIS A 60 -13.00 -4.82 15.58
C HIS A 60 -12.80 -3.30 15.56
N LYS A 61 -11.61 -2.79 15.17
CA LYS A 61 -11.35 -1.37 15.04
C LYS A 61 -11.57 -0.92 13.60
N HIS A 62 -12.42 0.08 13.41
CA HIS A 62 -12.57 0.75 12.12
C HIS A 62 -11.28 1.48 11.76
N LEU A 63 -10.81 1.28 10.52
CA LEU A 63 -9.58 1.87 10.02
C LEU A 63 -9.80 2.80 8.85
N ALA A 64 -10.71 2.51 7.91
CA ALA A 64 -10.91 3.36 6.74
C ALA A 64 -12.33 3.27 6.18
N THR A 65 -12.80 4.39 5.63
CA THR A 65 -13.95 4.47 4.72
C THR A 65 -13.47 5.25 3.50
N GLU A 66 -13.38 4.60 2.35
CA GLU A 66 -12.94 5.25 1.10
C GLU A 66 -13.87 4.88 -0.07
N PRO A 67 -13.95 5.69 -1.14
CA PRO A 67 -14.85 5.41 -2.26
C PRO A 67 -14.54 4.09 -2.98
N GLU A 68 -13.26 3.77 -3.12
CA GLU A 68 -12.75 2.62 -3.86
C GLU A 68 -12.13 1.57 -2.91
N PHE A 69 -12.23 0.30 -3.31
CA PHE A 69 -11.77 -0.81 -2.48
C PHE A 69 -10.25 -0.76 -2.25
N ASP A 70 -9.47 -0.59 -3.31
CA ASP A 70 -8.00 -0.53 -3.22
C ASP A 70 -7.55 0.62 -2.29
N THR A 71 -8.11 1.81 -2.47
CA THR A 71 -7.83 2.98 -1.61
C THR A 71 -8.20 2.70 -0.15
N ALA A 72 -9.33 2.04 0.10
CA ALA A 72 -9.75 1.67 1.46
C ALA A 72 -8.76 0.72 2.13
N ILE A 73 -8.29 -0.31 1.40
CA ILE A 73 -7.33 -1.30 1.92
C ILE A 73 -5.96 -0.66 2.16
N ARG A 74 -5.45 0.18 1.25
CA ARG A 74 -4.19 0.91 1.44
C ARG A 74 -4.25 1.87 2.63
N THR A 75 -5.33 2.63 2.75
CA THR A 75 -5.54 3.57 3.86
C THR A 75 -5.66 2.84 5.20
N ALA A 76 -6.39 1.72 5.23
CA ALA A 76 -6.49 0.88 6.40
C ALA A 76 -5.12 0.33 6.83
N ARG A 77 -4.31 -0.16 5.89
CA ARG A 77 -2.94 -0.64 6.16
C ARG A 77 -2.08 0.45 6.80
N ALA A 78 -2.05 1.65 6.21
CA ALA A 78 -1.28 2.78 6.74
C ALA A 78 -1.68 3.11 8.19
N ARG A 79 -2.99 3.19 8.45
CA ARG A 79 -3.54 3.46 9.79
C ARG A 79 -3.25 2.32 10.78
N PHE A 80 -3.31 1.07 10.34
CA PHE A 80 -2.98 -0.10 11.16
C PHE A 80 -1.54 -0.06 11.68
N PHE A 81 -0.56 0.30 10.83
CA PHE A 81 0.83 0.41 11.25
C PHE A 81 1.13 1.66 12.09
N SER A 82 0.49 2.79 11.80
CA SER A 82 0.63 4.01 12.62
C SER A 82 0.16 3.78 14.07
N GLY A 83 -0.98 3.10 14.27
CA GLY A 83 -1.54 2.83 15.59
C GLY A 83 -0.81 1.74 16.39
N ARG A 84 0.03 0.92 15.74
CA ARG A 84 0.91 -0.04 16.45
C ARG A 84 2.14 0.64 17.02
N ARG A 85 2.74 1.61 16.32
CA ARG A 85 3.88 2.39 16.81
C ARG A 85 3.53 3.26 18.03
N ALA A 86 2.29 3.73 18.12
CA ALA A 86 1.83 4.49 19.28
C ALA A 86 1.70 3.65 20.56
N ARG A 87 1.33 2.37 20.45
CA ARG A 87 1.15 1.47 21.61
C ARG A 87 2.49 0.94 22.16
N SER A 88 3.48 0.68 21.30
CA SER A 88 4.79 0.20 21.75
C SER A 88 5.56 1.22 22.60
N ASN A 89 5.23 2.51 22.49
CA ASN A 89 5.86 3.57 23.28
C ASN A 89 5.21 3.80 24.66
N GLN A 90 4.10 3.14 25.00
CA GLN A 90 3.38 3.34 26.26
C GLN A 90 3.59 2.22 27.29
N SER A 91 4.25 1.13 26.92
CA SER A 91 4.49 -0.04 27.79
C SER A 91 5.85 -0.04 28.51
N GLY A 92 6.51 1.12 28.60
CA GLY A 92 7.73 1.30 29.39
C GLY A 92 7.51 2.38 30.46
N ASN A 93 6.93 1.99 31.59
CA ASN A 93 6.97 2.76 32.84
C ASN A 93 6.91 1.80 34.03
#